data_AF-A0A9E4KTT8-F1
#
_entry.id   AF-A0A9E4KTT8-F1
#
_cell.length_a   1.000
_cell.length_b   1.000
_cell.length_c   1.000
_cell.angle_alpha   90.00
_cell.angle_beta   90.00
_cell.angle_gamma   90.00
#
_symmetry.space_group_name_H-M   'P 1'
#
loop_
_entity.id
_entity.type
_entity.pdbx_description
1 polymer ?
#
loop_
_entity_poly.entity_id
_entity_poly.type
_entity_poly.pdbx_seq_one_letter_code
_entity_poly.pdbx_strand_id
1 'polypeptide(L)'
;MNRRDSPALDIFALVVLGCAGYGAFLGYRLADGVDSSIPNEMLIGGGIGLLIGIGLLRIGNKVFKRLGIGPSSRLFGNAGNPFLSPQAQKVQDQKAGVLTGEDLIQRQILDWLASTRPDIFAAHIPNGGHTSWRASHLLRVGMVKGMPDLILIGSRGQVGFMEVKTETGSLRKEQRSLQNLLTARSLPHAVVRSPEECDKALRSWGW
;
A
#
# COMPACT_ATOMS: atom_id res chain seq x y z
N MET A 1 -12.36 0.12 22.07
CA MET A 1 -12.28 1.47 21.48
C MET A 1 -11.25 1.43 20.36
N ASN A 2 -11.69 1.53 19.11
CA ASN A 2 -10.83 1.42 17.94
C ASN A 2 -9.97 2.70 17.87
N ARG A 3 -8.63 2.60 17.93
CA ARG A 3 -7.74 3.78 17.96
C ARG A 3 -7.80 4.64 16.68
N ARG A 4 -8.50 4.19 15.62
CA ARG A 4 -8.64 4.91 14.35
C ARG A 4 -9.68 6.03 14.38
N ASP A 5 -10.59 6.04 15.36
CA ASP A 5 -11.68 7.02 15.44
C ASP A 5 -11.40 8.13 16.46
N SER A 6 -10.12 8.49 16.64
CA SER A 6 -9.75 9.51 17.63
C SER A 6 -9.90 10.89 16.98
N PRO A 7 -10.87 11.74 17.38
CA PRO A 7 -11.01 13.11 16.83
C PRO A 7 -9.73 13.94 16.99
N ALA A 8 -8.84 13.54 17.89
CA ALA A 8 -7.50 14.11 18.05
C ALA A 8 -6.60 13.98 16.80
N LEU A 9 -6.73 12.91 16.00
CA LEU A 9 -5.94 12.72 14.77
C LEU A 9 -6.41 13.67 13.66
N ASP A 10 -7.72 13.84 13.52
CA ASP A 10 -8.30 14.77 12.54
C ASP A 10 -8.03 16.23 12.90
N ILE A 11 -8.14 16.58 14.19
CA ILE A 11 -7.79 17.91 14.70
C ILE A 11 -6.29 18.19 14.47
N PHE A 12 -5.42 17.20 14.72
CA PHE A 12 -3.98 17.37 14.49
C PHE A 12 -3.65 17.57 13.01
N ALA A 13 -4.27 16.81 12.11
CA ALA A 13 -4.08 16.98 10.67
C ALA A 13 -4.61 18.33 10.17
N LEU A 14 -5.78 18.77 10.64
CA LEU A 14 -6.36 20.08 10.32
C LEU A 14 -5.50 21.25 10.82
N VAL A 15 -4.95 21.15 12.03
CA VAL A 15 -4.05 22.18 12.58
C VAL A 15 -2.75 22.25 11.78
N VAL A 16 -2.16 21.10 11.43
CA VAL A 16 -0.91 21.07 10.65
C VAL A 16 -1.11 21.61 9.22
N LEU A 17 -2.20 21.21 8.55
CA LEU A 17 -2.54 21.70 7.21
C LEU A 17 -2.91 23.19 7.23
N GLY A 18 -3.62 23.65 8.25
CA GLY A 18 -3.95 25.07 8.44
C GLY A 18 -2.72 25.95 8.65
N CYS A 19 -1.80 25.55 9.53
CA CYS A 19 -0.56 26.29 9.79
C CYS A 19 0.38 26.30 8.57
N ALA A 20 0.51 25.18 7.86
CA ALA A 20 1.36 25.09 6.67
C ALA A 20 0.78 25.87 5.47
N GLY A 21 -0.54 25.79 5.26
CA GLY A 21 -1.24 26.50 4.19
C GLY A 21 -1.22 28.01 4.38
N TYR A 22 -1.42 28.49 5.61
CA TYR A 22 -1.38 29.92 5.92
C TYR A 22 0.03 30.52 5.74
N GLY A 23 1.08 29.79 6.15
CA GLY A 23 2.47 30.21 5.94
C GLY A 23 2.86 30.27 4.46
N ALA A 24 2.42 29.29 3.65
CA ALA A 24 2.68 29.27 2.20
C ALA A 24 1.94 30.40 1.46
N PHE A 25 0.71 30.71 1.84
CA PHE A 25 -0.08 31.80 1.27
C PHE A 25 0.57 33.18 1.49
N LEU A 26 1.05 33.45 2.71
CA LEU A 26 1.78 34.68 3.03
C LEU A 26 3.11 34.78 2.28
N GLY A 27 3.86 33.67 2.17
CA GLY A 27 5.10 33.62 1.40
C GLY A 27 4.89 33.90 -0.10
N TYR A 28 3.81 33.37 -0.68
CA TYR A 28 3.44 33.60 -2.08
C TYR A 28 3.06 35.07 -2.35
N ARG A 29 2.25 35.69 -1.48
CA ARG A 29 1.88 37.12 -1.56
C ARG A 29 3.08 38.06 -1.50
N LEU A 30 4.12 37.71 -0.74
CA LEU A 30 5.37 38.46 -0.65
C LEU A 30 6.25 38.29 -1.90
N ALA A 31 6.32 37.08 -2.47
CA ALA A 31 7.11 36.78 -3.65
C ALA A 31 6.57 37.43 -4.92
N ASP A 32 5.24 37.54 -5.05
CA ASP A 32 4.58 38.17 -6.20
C ASP A 32 4.54 39.72 -6.11
N GLY A 33 5.10 40.33 -5.05
CA GLY A 33 5.13 41.78 -4.88
C GLY A 33 3.75 42.43 -4.69
N VAL A 34 2.73 41.63 -4.36
CA VAL A 34 1.31 42.03 -4.40
C VAL A 34 0.90 42.89 -3.21
N ASP A 35 1.67 42.97 -2.12
CA ASP A 35 1.29 43.86 -1.03
C ASP A 35 2.46 44.25 -0.11
N SER A 36 2.90 45.51 -0.18
CA SER A 36 3.89 46.09 0.74
C SER A 36 3.28 46.51 2.08
N SER A 37 1.97 46.32 2.27
CA SER A 37 1.23 46.73 3.48
C SER A 37 1.06 45.62 4.54
N ILE A 38 1.63 44.43 4.34
CA ILE A 38 1.54 43.33 5.32
C ILE A 38 2.28 43.73 6.60
N PRO A 39 1.60 43.81 7.77
CA PRO A 39 2.26 44.18 9.02
C PRO A 39 3.35 43.18 9.40
N ASN A 40 4.47 43.66 9.95
CA ASN A 40 5.60 42.83 10.40
C ASN A 40 5.16 41.68 11.34
N GLU A 41 4.10 41.91 12.11
CA GLU A 41 3.49 40.92 13.01
C GLU A 41 2.89 39.71 12.27
N MET A 42 2.31 39.91 11.07
CA MET A 42 1.79 38.82 10.23
C MET A 42 2.92 38.02 9.57
N LEU A 43 4.03 38.67 9.20
CA LEU A 43 5.23 38.00 8.69
C LEU A 43 5.86 37.09 9.76
N ILE A 44 6.01 37.62 10.97
CA ILE A 44 6.56 36.87 12.11
C ILE A 44 5.62 35.71 12.47
N GLY A 45 4.30 35.95 12.50
CA GLY A 45 3.29 34.91 12.75
C GLY A 45 3.29 33.80 11.70
N GLY A 46 3.42 34.14 10.41
CA GLY A 46 3.50 33.16 9.32
C GLY A 46 4.76 32.30 9.36
N GLY A 47 5.91 32.91 9.66
CA GLY A 47 7.18 32.19 9.83
C GLY A 47 7.18 31.24 11.03
N ILE A 48 6.66 31.70 12.18
CA ILE A 48 6.51 30.86 13.38
C ILE A 48 5.53 29.72 13.12
N GLY A 49 4.39 29.98 12.45
CA GLY A 49 3.40 28.98 12.08
C GLY A 49 3.97 27.88 11.17
N LEU A 50 4.81 28.23 10.20
CA LEU A 50 5.50 27.28 9.33
C LEU A 50 6.50 26.39 10.12
N LEU A 51 7.28 27.00 11.02
CA LEU A 51 8.26 26.27 11.84
C LEU A 51 7.57 25.30 12.82
N ILE A 52 6.46 25.71 13.43
CA ILE A 52 5.64 24.85 14.29
C ILE A 52 5.03 23.71 13.46
N GLY A 53 4.47 24.01 12.28
CA GLY A 53 3.94 22.99 11.37
C GLY A 53 4.98 21.94 10.97
N ILE A 54 6.20 22.37 10.61
CA ILE A 54 7.32 21.46 10.29
C ILE A 54 7.75 20.64 11.51
N GLY A 55 7.79 21.26 12.69
CA GLY A 55 8.10 20.58 13.95
C GLY A 55 7.08 19.48 14.28
N LEU A 56 5.79 19.79 14.18
CA LEU A 56 4.69 18.85 14.40
C LEU A 56 4.68 17.72 13.36
N LEU A 57 5.01 18.00 12.09
CA LEU A 57 5.20 16.97 11.05
C LEU A 57 6.34 16.00 11.41
N ARG A 58 7.47 16.51 11.94
CA ARG A 58 8.61 15.66 12.36
C ARG A 58 8.28 14.82 13.59
N ILE A 59 7.53 15.37 14.54
CA ILE A 59 7.06 14.64 15.73
C ILE A 59 6.06 13.56 15.32
N GLY A 60 5.07 13.93 14.50
CA GLY A 60 4.10 13.01 13.91
C GLY A 60 4.81 11.84 13.21
N ASN A 61 5.77 12.11 12.33
CA ASN A 61 6.53 11.06 11.63
C ASN A 61 7.27 10.10 12.59
N LYS A 62 7.86 10.61 13.69
CA LYS A 62 8.48 9.74 14.72
C LYS A 62 7.44 8.89 15.48
N VAL A 63 6.28 9.45 15.79
CA VAL A 63 5.19 8.75 16.48
C VAL A 63 4.57 7.68 15.57
N PHE A 64 4.28 8.02 14.31
CA PHE A 64 3.77 7.10 13.28
C PHE A 64 4.72 5.91 13.04
N LYS A 65 6.05 6.16 12.97
CA LYS A 65 7.07 5.10 12.90
C LYS A 65 7.06 4.18 14.12
N ARG A 66 6.91 4.71 15.34
CA ARG A 66 6.88 3.90 16.57
C ARG A 66 5.60 3.08 16.73
N LEU A 67 4.48 3.54 16.16
CA LEU A 67 3.20 2.84 16.21
C LEU A 67 3.02 1.81 15.08
N GLY A 68 3.99 1.68 14.15
CA GLY A 68 3.86 0.83 12.97
C GLY A 68 2.79 1.31 11.98
N ILE A 69 2.25 2.50 12.21
CA ILE A 69 1.26 3.16 11.35
C ILE A 69 2.08 4.04 10.39
N GLY A 70 2.68 3.42 9.39
CA GLY A 70 3.21 4.17 8.25
C GLY A 70 2.05 4.69 7.39
N PRO A 71 2.24 5.76 6.59
CA PRO A 71 1.35 5.98 5.46
C PRO A 71 1.29 4.67 4.69
N SER A 72 0.09 4.12 4.55
CA SER A 72 -0.10 2.90 3.77
C SER A 72 0.58 3.13 2.42
N SER A 73 1.58 2.31 2.08
CA SER A 73 2.38 2.44 0.86
C SER A 73 1.55 2.37 -0.43
N ARG A 74 0.22 2.20 -0.30
CA ARG A 74 -0.77 2.18 -1.37
C ARG A 74 -1.55 3.48 -1.54
N LEU A 75 -1.50 4.41 -0.58
CA LEU A 75 -2.13 5.73 -0.74
C LEU A 75 -1.35 6.63 -1.72
N PHE A 76 -0.11 6.26 -2.02
CA PHE A 76 0.72 6.90 -3.04
C PHE A 76 1.03 5.85 -4.10
N GLY A 77 0.26 5.86 -5.19
CA GLY A 77 0.55 5.01 -6.36
C GLY A 77 1.99 5.21 -6.84
N ASN A 78 2.61 4.11 -7.28
CA ASN A 78 3.92 3.98 -7.93
C ASN A 78 5.14 4.78 -7.39
N ALA A 79 5.04 5.45 -6.25
CA ALA A 79 6.21 5.89 -5.51
C ALA A 79 6.82 4.61 -4.93
N GLY A 80 8.06 4.29 -5.31
CA GLY A 80 8.78 3.11 -4.81
C GLY A 80 8.74 2.97 -3.29
N ASN A 81 9.27 1.87 -2.76
CA ASN A 81 9.15 1.55 -1.34
C ASN A 81 9.61 2.74 -0.48
N PRO A 82 8.72 3.41 0.29
CA PRO A 82 9.03 4.65 0.99
C PRO A 82 10.04 4.47 2.13
N PHE A 83 10.40 3.23 2.43
CA PHE A 83 11.42 2.86 3.40
C PHE A 83 12.81 2.67 2.77
N LEU A 84 12.93 2.73 1.45
CA LEU A 84 14.20 2.63 0.73
C LEU A 84 14.72 4.00 0.33
N SER A 85 16.04 4.20 0.44
CA SER A 85 16.67 5.40 -0.11
C SER A 85 16.61 5.37 -1.65
N PRO A 86 16.67 6.51 -2.34
CA PRO A 86 16.69 6.56 -3.81
C PRO A 86 17.82 5.72 -4.43
N GLN A 87 18.96 5.59 -3.74
CA GLN A 87 20.07 4.73 -4.15
C GLN A 87 19.75 3.25 -3.95
N ALA A 88 19.15 2.88 -2.82
CA ALA A 88 18.70 1.50 -2.56
C ALA A 88 17.60 1.08 -3.54
N GLN A 89 16.69 1.99 -3.88
CA GLN A 89 15.66 1.78 -4.89
C GLN A 89 16.30 1.54 -6.26
N LYS A 90 17.23 2.40 -6.71
CA LYS A 90 17.98 2.20 -7.97
C LYS A 90 18.74 0.86 -8.02
N VAL A 91 19.40 0.48 -6.93
CA VAL A 91 20.12 -0.82 -6.86
C VAL A 91 19.14 -1.99 -6.91
N GLN A 92 17.98 -1.86 -6.29
CA GLN A 92 16.94 -2.89 -6.33
C GLN A 92 16.33 -2.99 -7.73
N ASP A 93 16.04 -1.87 -8.38
CA ASP A 93 15.49 -1.81 -9.73
C ASP A 93 16.50 -2.35 -10.77
N GLN A 94 17.80 -2.10 -10.58
CA GLN A 94 18.87 -2.66 -11.42
C GLN A 94 19.06 -4.17 -11.23
N LYS A 95 18.77 -4.71 -10.05
CA LYS A 95 18.84 -6.15 -9.75
C LYS A 95 17.53 -6.88 -10.03
N ALA A 96 16.41 -6.17 -10.05
CA ALA A 96 15.12 -6.73 -10.37
C ALA A 96 15.12 -7.16 -11.84
N GLY A 97 14.94 -8.45 -12.08
CA GLY A 97 14.73 -8.94 -13.44
C GLY A 97 13.51 -8.26 -14.07
N VAL A 98 13.45 -8.28 -15.40
CA VAL A 98 12.27 -7.81 -16.13
C VAL A 98 11.06 -8.65 -15.69
N LEU A 99 10.00 -7.99 -15.23
CA LEU A 99 8.73 -8.67 -14.92
C LEU A 99 8.19 -9.28 -16.23
N THR A 100 7.83 -10.55 -16.20
CA THR A 100 7.33 -11.25 -17.39
C THR A 100 6.14 -12.14 -17.05
N GLY A 101 5.27 -12.37 -18.03
CA GLY A 101 4.15 -13.32 -17.91
C GLY A 101 3.21 -13.00 -16.74
N GLU A 102 3.09 -13.95 -15.81
CA GLU A 102 2.22 -13.86 -14.62
C GLU A 102 2.58 -12.66 -13.72
N ASP A 103 3.85 -12.27 -13.65
CA ASP A 103 4.30 -11.14 -12.81
C ASP A 103 3.71 -9.80 -13.27
N LEU A 104 3.59 -9.60 -14.60
CA LEU A 104 2.99 -8.39 -15.17
C LEU A 104 1.50 -8.33 -14.88
N ILE A 105 0.80 -9.45 -15.03
CA ILE A 105 -0.64 -9.56 -14.75
C ILE A 105 -0.90 -9.32 -13.26
N GLN A 106 -0.10 -9.94 -12.38
CA GLN A 106 -0.19 -9.73 -10.94
C GLN A 106 0.01 -8.26 -10.60
N ARG A 107 1.00 -7.60 -11.22
CA ARG A 107 1.24 -6.17 -11.00
C ARG A 107 0.04 -5.33 -11.42
N GLN A 108 -0.54 -5.59 -12.60
CA GLN A 108 -1.73 -4.90 -13.09
C GLN A 108 -2.92 -5.06 -12.13
N ILE A 109 -3.16 -6.27 -11.62
CA ILE A 109 -4.21 -6.54 -10.64
C ILE A 109 -3.97 -5.75 -9.35
N LEU A 110 -2.74 -5.74 -8.83
CA LEU A 110 -2.42 -5.00 -7.61
C LEU A 110 -2.58 -3.48 -7.78
N ASP A 111 -2.18 -2.93 -8.93
CA ASP A 111 -2.37 -1.51 -9.25
C ASP A 111 -3.85 -1.15 -9.41
N TRP A 112 -4.63 -2.02 -10.06
CA TRP A 112 -6.08 -1.85 -10.19
C TRP A 112 -6.78 -1.91 -8.83
N LEU A 113 -6.45 -2.89 -7.97
CA LEU A 113 -7.01 -2.99 -6.61
C LEU A 113 -6.67 -1.74 -5.78
N ALA A 114 -5.43 -1.27 -5.83
CA ALA A 114 -5.01 -0.09 -5.07
C ALA A 114 -5.76 1.19 -5.50
N SER A 115 -6.06 1.33 -6.80
CA SER A 115 -6.74 2.51 -7.36
C SER A 115 -8.27 2.46 -7.27
N THR A 116 -8.87 1.28 -7.36
CA THR A 116 -10.34 1.13 -7.46
C THR A 116 -10.99 0.54 -6.21
N ARG A 117 -10.24 -0.25 -5.43
CA ARG A 117 -10.70 -0.94 -4.22
C ARG A 117 -9.75 -0.70 -3.03
N PRO A 118 -9.53 0.56 -2.63
CA PRO A 118 -8.59 0.89 -1.53
C PRO A 118 -9.03 0.33 -0.17
N ASP A 119 -10.28 -0.13 -0.06
CA ASP A 119 -10.83 -0.85 1.09
C ASP A 119 -10.29 -2.29 1.22
N ILE A 120 -9.66 -2.82 0.16
CA ILE A 120 -9.07 -4.16 0.12
C ILE A 120 -7.54 -4.06 0.25
N PHE A 121 -6.99 -4.71 1.27
CA PHE A 121 -5.56 -4.97 1.36
C PHE A 121 -5.22 -6.25 0.61
N ALA A 122 -4.44 -6.14 -0.48
CA ALA A 122 -3.98 -7.28 -1.29
C ALA A 122 -2.44 -7.44 -1.25
N ALA A 123 -1.91 -8.58 -0.85
CA ALA A 123 -0.46 -8.80 -0.76
C ALA A 123 -0.03 -10.07 -1.52
N HIS A 124 1.15 -10.02 -2.11
CA HIS A 124 1.78 -11.19 -2.72
C HIS A 124 2.30 -12.16 -1.64
N ILE A 125 2.07 -13.46 -1.85
CA ILE A 125 2.63 -14.55 -1.07
C ILE A 125 3.81 -15.14 -1.85
N PRO A 126 5.07 -14.86 -1.48
CA PRO A 126 6.25 -15.29 -2.23
C PRO A 126 6.60 -16.75 -1.95
N ASN A 127 5.73 -17.67 -2.40
CA ASN A 127 5.92 -19.11 -2.24
C ASN A 127 6.48 -19.80 -3.50
N GLY A 128 6.97 -19.02 -4.47
CA GLY A 128 7.71 -19.52 -5.64
C GLY A 128 9.19 -19.79 -5.31
N GLY A 129 9.70 -20.97 -5.71
CA GLY A 129 11.10 -21.36 -5.53
C GLY A 129 11.24 -22.59 -4.64
N HIS A 130 11.30 -23.76 -5.27
CA HIS A 130 11.22 -25.05 -4.55
C HIS A 130 12.51 -25.87 -4.58
N THR A 131 13.57 -25.35 -5.20
CA THR A 131 14.79 -26.12 -5.52
C THR A 131 16.03 -25.69 -4.72
N SER A 132 15.89 -24.75 -3.78
CA SER A 132 17.01 -24.28 -2.95
C SER A 132 16.99 -24.89 -1.55
N TRP A 133 18.16 -24.91 -0.87
CA TRP A 133 18.24 -25.26 0.56
C TRP A 133 17.26 -24.42 1.40
N ARG A 134 17.04 -23.17 0.99
CA ARG A 134 16.13 -22.23 1.61
C ARG A 134 14.68 -22.68 1.47
N ALA A 135 14.29 -23.25 0.33
CA ALA A 135 12.97 -23.85 0.16
C ALA A 135 12.72 -24.99 1.15
N SER A 136 13.69 -25.88 1.35
CA SER A 136 13.58 -26.98 2.33
C SER A 136 13.44 -26.46 3.76
N HIS A 137 14.18 -25.41 4.13
CA HIS A 137 14.02 -24.76 5.43
C HIS A 137 12.62 -24.13 5.57
N LEU A 138 12.14 -23.41 4.55
CA LEU A 138 10.82 -22.78 4.53
C LEU A 138 9.69 -23.80 4.68
N LEU A 139 9.79 -24.96 4.02
CA LEU A 139 8.83 -26.06 4.20
C LEU A 139 8.80 -26.54 5.66
N ARG A 140 9.95 -26.67 6.32
CA ARG A 140 10.02 -27.09 7.74
C ARG A 140 9.41 -26.09 8.70
N VAL A 141 9.43 -24.80 8.36
CA VAL A 141 8.82 -23.74 9.18
C VAL A 141 7.39 -23.40 8.75
N GLY A 142 6.77 -24.24 7.89
CA GLY A 142 5.34 -24.17 7.59
C GLY A 142 4.97 -23.53 6.26
N MET A 143 5.91 -23.34 5.33
CA MET A 143 5.56 -22.95 3.95
C MET A 143 4.67 -24.02 3.31
N VAL A 144 3.51 -23.61 2.81
CA VAL A 144 2.57 -24.50 2.11
C VAL A 144 2.80 -24.39 0.61
N LYS A 145 3.05 -25.53 -0.05
CA LYS A 145 3.21 -25.58 -1.51
C LYS A 145 1.87 -25.30 -2.19
N GLY A 146 1.92 -24.54 -3.28
CA GLY A 146 0.74 -24.19 -4.07
C GLY A 146 -0.17 -23.17 -3.41
N MET A 147 0.31 -22.42 -2.39
CA MET A 147 -0.40 -21.24 -1.91
C MET A 147 -0.68 -20.27 -3.06
N PRO A 148 -1.86 -19.63 -3.08
CA PRO A 148 -2.19 -18.68 -4.13
C PRO A 148 -1.26 -17.48 -4.09
N ASP A 149 -1.00 -16.89 -5.26
CA ASP A 149 -0.07 -15.78 -5.38
C ASP A 149 -0.48 -14.55 -4.56
N LEU A 150 -1.78 -14.30 -4.39
CA LEU A 150 -2.32 -13.15 -3.67
C LEU A 150 -3.23 -13.56 -2.50
N ILE A 151 -3.08 -12.85 -1.38
CA ILE A 151 -4.07 -12.80 -0.29
C ILE A 151 -4.72 -11.43 -0.24
N LEU A 152 -6.05 -11.42 -0.11
CA LEU A 152 -6.88 -10.22 -0.03
C LEU A 152 -7.58 -10.18 1.34
N ILE A 153 -7.58 -9.01 1.97
CA ILE A 153 -8.26 -8.74 3.24
C ILE A 153 -9.18 -7.54 3.04
N GLY A 154 -10.48 -7.78 3.10
CA GLY A 154 -11.51 -6.75 3.00
C GLY A 154 -11.76 -6.03 4.33
N SER A 155 -12.36 -4.84 4.26
CA SER A 155 -12.65 -3.99 5.41
C SER A 155 -13.57 -4.62 6.47
N ARG A 156 -14.36 -5.63 6.09
CA ARG A 156 -15.33 -6.32 6.96
C ARG A 156 -14.81 -7.64 7.53
N GLY A 157 -13.49 -7.78 7.65
CA GLY A 157 -12.85 -9.03 8.12
C GLY A 157 -12.92 -10.17 7.11
N GLN A 158 -13.24 -9.86 5.85
CA GLN A 158 -13.29 -10.83 4.78
C GLN A 158 -11.87 -11.21 4.36
N VAL A 159 -11.64 -12.48 4.02
CA VAL A 159 -10.36 -12.97 3.50
C VAL A 159 -10.61 -13.75 2.23
N GLY A 160 -9.83 -13.46 1.19
CA GLY A 160 -9.93 -14.11 -0.11
C GLY A 160 -8.55 -14.39 -0.68
N PHE A 161 -8.48 -15.34 -1.62
CA PHE A 161 -7.22 -15.73 -2.25
C PHE A 161 -7.32 -15.71 -3.77
N MET A 162 -6.28 -15.24 -4.45
CA MET A 162 -6.24 -15.25 -5.90
C MET A 162 -4.94 -15.87 -6.39
N GLU A 163 -5.07 -16.86 -7.27
CA GLU A 163 -3.95 -17.38 -8.06
C GLU A 163 -3.92 -16.66 -9.40
N VAL A 164 -2.76 -16.13 -9.79
CA VAL A 164 -2.59 -15.42 -11.05
C VAL A 164 -2.07 -16.38 -12.11
N LYS A 165 -2.67 -16.37 -13.29
CA LYS A 165 -2.22 -17.19 -14.43
C LYS A 165 -2.17 -16.32 -15.68
N THR A 166 -1.37 -16.73 -16.65
CA THR A 166 -1.50 -16.23 -18.02
C THR A 166 -2.76 -16.82 -18.67
N GLU A 167 -3.09 -16.34 -19.87
CA GLU A 167 -4.21 -16.87 -20.67
C GLU A 167 -4.15 -18.40 -20.82
N THR A 168 -2.97 -18.93 -21.15
CA THR A 168 -2.71 -20.36 -21.32
C THR A 168 -2.25 -21.07 -20.03
N GLY A 169 -2.06 -20.31 -18.95
CA GLY A 169 -1.60 -20.82 -17.67
C GLY A 169 -2.63 -21.74 -17.01
N SER A 170 -2.15 -22.84 -16.43
CA SER A 170 -2.99 -23.81 -15.72
C SER A 170 -2.48 -24.07 -14.29
N LEU A 171 -3.39 -24.48 -13.41
CA LEU A 171 -3.06 -24.83 -12.04
C LEU A 171 -2.18 -26.08 -11.98
N ARG A 172 -1.10 -25.99 -11.22
CA ARG A 172 -0.31 -27.16 -10.80
C ARG A 172 -1.13 -28.05 -9.86
N LYS A 173 -0.68 -29.30 -9.69
CA LYS A 173 -1.37 -30.29 -8.85
C LYS A 173 -1.56 -29.79 -7.42
N GLU A 174 -0.54 -29.21 -6.81
CA GLU A 174 -0.57 -28.70 -5.44
C GLU A 174 -1.53 -27.52 -5.29
N GLN A 175 -1.55 -26.62 -6.27
CA GLN A 175 -2.46 -25.46 -6.29
C GLN A 175 -3.92 -25.92 -6.40
N ARG A 176 -4.20 -26.94 -7.23
CA ARG A 176 -5.53 -27.53 -7.33
C ARG A 176 -5.97 -28.21 -6.04
N SER A 177 -5.07 -28.93 -5.37
CA SER A 177 -5.36 -29.54 -4.06
C SER A 177 -5.70 -28.49 -3.02
N LEU A 178 -4.96 -27.38 -2.99
CA LEU A 178 -5.25 -26.28 -2.08
C LEU A 178 -6.55 -25.55 -2.45
N GLN A 179 -6.83 -25.35 -3.73
CA GLN A 179 -8.09 -24.79 -4.19
C GLN A 179 -9.28 -25.60 -3.68
N ASN A 180 -9.25 -26.93 -3.84
CA ASN A 180 -10.28 -27.82 -3.32
C ASN A 180 -10.46 -27.68 -1.80
N LEU A 181 -9.36 -27.48 -1.08
CA LEU A 181 -9.37 -27.26 0.37
C LEU A 181 -10.04 -25.93 0.76
N LEU A 182 -9.79 -24.85 0.01
CA LEU A 182 -10.44 -23.55 0.20
C LEU A 182 -11.94 -23.65 -0.12
N THR A 183 -12.32 -24.32 -1.21
CA THR A 183 -13.71 -24.62 -1.56
C THR A 183 -14.43 -25.37 -0.44
N ALA A 184 -13.82 -26.44 0.07
CA ALA A 184 -14.38 -27.25 1.15
C ALA A 184 -14.58 -26.47 2.45
N ARG A 185 -13.85 -25.35 2.63
CA ARG A 185 -13.99 -24.45 3.79
C ARG A 185 -14.82 -23.20 3.49
N SER A 186 -15.46 -23.13 2.32
CA SER A 186 -16.21 -21.96 1.87
C SER A 186 -15.40 -20.67 1.93
N LEU A 187 -14.08 -20.77 1.72
CA LEU A 187 -13.20 -19.61 1.67
C LEU A 187 -13.19 -19.04 0.24
N PRO A 188 -13.44 -17.73 0.08
CA PRO A 188 -13.38 -17.07 -1.22
C PRO A 188 -12.03 -17.27 -1.90
N HIS A 189 -12.05 -17.78 -3.14
CA HIS A 189 -10.85 -17.92 -3.94
C HIS A 189 -11.17 -17.94 -5.43
N ALA A 190 -10.20 -17.55 -6.26
CA ALA A 190 -10.33 -17.55 -7.72
C ALA A 190 -8.96 -17.72 -8.41
N VAL A 191 -9.00 -18.22 -9.64
CA VAL A 191 -7.89 -18.07 -10.60
C VAL A 191 -8.22 -16.88 -11.48
N VAL A 192 -7.29 -15.96 -11.62
CA VAL A 192 -7.50 -14.70 -12.35
C VAL A 192 -6.38 -14.47 -13.37
N ARG A 193 -6.75 -13.92 -14.52
CA ARG A 193 -5.85 -13.64 -15.65
C ARG A 193 -5.78 -12.16 -16.02
N SER A 194 -6.60 -11.33 -15.39
CA SER A 194 -6.63 -9.89 -15.64
C SER A 194 -7.30 -9.13 -14.47
N PRO A 195 -7.19 -7.79 -14.43
CA PRO A 195 -7.97 -6.95 -13.52
C PRO A 195 -9.49 -7.14 -13.62
N GLU A 196 -10.02 -7.39 -14.82
CA GLU A 196 -11.45 -7.61 -15.05
C GLU A 196 -11.92 -8.94 -14.43
N GLU A 197 -11.11 -10.00 -14.54
CA GLU A 197 -11.40 -11.26 -13.86
C GLU A 197 -11.32 -11.12 -12.33
N CYS A 198 -10.39 -10.28 -11.84
CA CYS A 198 -10.31 -9.93 -10.42
C CYS A 198 -11.61 -9.25 -9.93
N ASP A 199 -12.11 -8.24 -10.65
CA ASP A 199 -13.38 -7.58 -10.32
C ASP A 199 -14.56 -8.57 -10.34
N LYS A 200 -14.65 -9.40 -11.37
CA LYS A 200 -15.68 -10.43 -11.47
C LYS A 200 -15.65 -11.39 -10.28
N ALA A 201 -14.46 -11.82 -9.86
CA ALA A 201 -14.29 -12.69 -8.70
C ALA A 201 -14.75 -12.00 -7.41
N LEU A 202 -14.32 -10.76 -7.16
CA LEU A 202 -14.75 -9.98 -5.99
C LEU A 202 -16.28 -9.84 -5.92
N ARG A 203 -16.92 -9.47 -7.03
CA ARG A 203 -18.39 -9.36 -7.11
C ARG A 203 -19.07 -10.69 -6.82
N SER A 204 -18.52 -11.81 -7.32
CA SER A 204 -19.06 -13.14 -7.06
C SER A 204 -18.99 -13.54 -5.58
N TRP A 205 -18.06 -12.96 -4.82
CA TRP A 205 -17.92 -13.15 -3.38
C TRP A 205 -18.79 -12.18 -2.58
N GLY A 206 -19.47 -11.22 -3.23
CA GLY A 206 -20.23 -10.16 -2.58
C GLY A 206 -19.35 -9.08 -1.96
N TRP A 207 -18.17 -8.83 -2.52
CA TRP A 207 -17.24 -7.78 -2.07
C TRP A 207 -17.39 -6.49 -2.86
#